data_AF-Q9BJF6-F1
#
_entry.id   AF-Q9BJF6-F1
#
_cell.length_a   1.000
_cell.length_b   1.000
_cell.length_c   1.000
_cell.angle_alpha   90.00
_cell.angle_beta   90.00
_cell.angle_gamma   90.00
#
_symmetry.space_group_name_H-M   'P 1'
#
loop_
_entity.id
_entity.type
_entity.pdbx_description
1 polymer ?
#
loop_
_entity_poly.entity_id
_entity_poly.type
_entity_poly.pdbx_seq_one_letter_code
_entity_poly.pdbx_strand_id
1 'polypeptide(L)' 'RLHLCDQNLEHIDPEKITSTHNLLVDVLLGAQYEGQSIRTQYQQKKDDYKSGLCTAL' A
#
# COMPACT_ATOMS: atom_id res chain seq x y z
N ARG A 1 -9.62 1.85 9.58
CA ARG A 1 -9.07 2.25 8.27
C ARG A 1 -10.23 2.78 7.45
N LEU A 2 -10.21 4.06 7.09
CA LEU A 2 -11.25 4.68 6.25
C LEU A 2 -10.82 4.81 4.79
N HIS A 3 -9.50 4.88 4.54
CA HIS A 3 -8.92 5.01 3.20
C HIS A 3 -7.70 4.08 3.12
N LEU A 4 -7.78 3.06 2.25
CA LEU A 4 -6.68 2.17 1.87
C LEU A 4 -6.23 2.58 0.46
N CYS A 5 -4.93 2.54 0.15
CA CYS A 5 -4.44 2.78 -1.20
C CYS A 5 -4.63 1.55 -2.11
N ASP A 6 -5.88 1.18 -2.39
CA ASP A 6 -6.28 0.02 -3.21
C ASP A 6 -7.02 0.38 -4.50
N GLN A 7 -7.14 1.66 -4.84
CA GLN A 7 -7.82 2.10 -6.07
C GLN A 7 -7.31 1.40 -7.34
N ASN A 8 -6.01 1.07 -7.40
CA ASN A 8 -5.46 0.31 -8.54
C ASN A 8 -6.00 -1.12 -8.59
N LEU A 9 -6.30 -1.73 -7.44
CA LEU A 9 -6.93 -3.05 -7.32
C LEU A 9 -8.42 -3.01 -7.67
N GLU A 10 -9.12 -1.90 -7.38
CA GLU A 10 -10.54 -1.71 -7.75
C GLU A 10 -10.74 -1.58 -9.27
N HIS A 11 -9.69 -1.18 -10.00
CA HIS A 11 -9.73 -0.93 -11.45
C HIS A 11 -8.87 -1.92 -12.26
N ILE A 12 -8.48 -3.06 -11.69
CA ILE A 12 -7.82 -4.11 -12.46
C ILE A 12 -8.74 -4.65 -13.55
N ASP A 13 -8.13 -5.07 -14.65
CA ASP A 13 -8.79 -5.81 -15.72
C ASP A 13 -8.57 -7.31 -15.47
N PRO A 14 -9.59 -8.07 -15.00
CA PRO A 14 -9.43 -9.47 -14.66
C PRO A 14 -9.02 -10.34 -15.85
N GLU A 15 -9.37 -9.96 -17.07
CA GLU A 15 -9.01 -10.69 -18.29
C GLU A 15 -7.51 -10.64 -18.58
N LYS A 16 -6.82 -9.58 -18.10
CA LYS A 16 -5.36 -9.44 -18.20
C LYS A 16 -4.60 -10.23 -17.13
N ILE A 17 -5.27 -10.74 -16.10
CA ILE A 17 -4.66 -11.55 -15.05
C ILE A 17 -4.60 -13.01 -15.50
N THR A 18 -3.63 -13.30 -16.35
CA THR A 18 -3.40 -14.66 -16.90
C THR A 18 -2.47 -15.51 -16.03
N SER A 19 -1.81 -14.88 -15.06
CA SER A 19 -0.93 -15.54 -14.09
C SER A 19 -0.91 -14.80 -12.76
N THR A 20 -0.46 -15.48 -11.70
CA THR A 20 -0.22 -14.87 -10.38
C THR A 20 0.75 -13.68 -10.44
N HIS A 21 1.64 -13.65 -11.43
CA HIS A 21 2.63 -12.57 -11.56
C HIS A 21 1.98 -11.26 -12.00
N ASN A 22 0.91 -11.30 -12.79
CA ASN A 22 0.17 -10.09 -13.18
C ASN A 22 -0.49 -9.48 -11.95
N LEU A 23 -1.23 -10.28 -11.19
CA LEU A 23 -1.85 -9.84 -9.95
C LEU A 23 -0.82 -9.33 -8.93
N LEU A 24 0.34 -9.99 -8.83
CA LEU A 24 1.40 -9.60 -7.92
C LEU A 24 1.90 -8.18 -8.19
N VAL A 25 1.98 -7.75 -9.47
CA VAL A 25 2.41 -6.39 -9.81
C VAL A 25 1.43 -5.35 -9.24
N ASP A 26 0.13 -5.56 -9.40
CA ASP A 26 -0.88 -4.63 -8.87
C ASP A 26 -0.91 -4.61 -7.33
N VAL A 27 -0.75 -5.78 -6.69
CA VAL A 27 -0.65 -5.88 -5.23
C VAL A 27 0.59 -5.14 -4.70
N LEU A 28 1.74 -5.33 -5.34
CA LEU A 28 2.98 -4.64 -4.95
C LEU A 28 2.90 -3.13 -5.19
N LEU A 29 2.21 -2.70 -6.24
CA LEU A 29 1.97 -1.29 -6.51
C LEU A 29 1.12 -0.64 -5.42
N GLY A 30 0.02 -1.28 -5.02
CA GLY A 30 -0.82 -0.82 -3.90
C GLY A 30 -0.04 -0.76 -2.58
N ALA A 31 0.73 -1.82 -2.27
CA ALA A 31 1.57 -1.87 -1.08
C ALA A 31 2.66 -0.78 -1.06
N GLN A 32 3.25 -0.45 -2.21
CA GLN A 32 4.23 0.63 -2.34
C GLN A 32 3.60 1.99 -1.99
N TYR A 33 2.44 2.31 -2.58
CA TYR A 33 1.74 3.58 -2.32
C TYR A 33 1.25 3.68 -0.87
N GLU A 34 0.64 2.62 -0.34
CA GLU A 34 0.20 2.56 1.05
C GLU A 34 1.37 2.78 2.02
N GLY A 35 2.49 2.08 1.80
CA GLY A 35 3.68 2.21 2.63
C GLY A 35 4.28 3.62 2.59
N GLN A 36 4.28 4.26 1.41
CA GLN A 36 4.73 5.65 1.27
C GLN A 36 3.79 6.64 1.97
N SER A 37 2.47 6.43 1.87
CA SER A 37 1.45 7.24 2.55
C SER A 37 1.62 7.18 4.07
N ILE A 38 1.69 5.98 4.64
CA ILE A 38 1.89 5.76 6.09
C ILE A 38 3.22 6.37 6.54
N ARG A 39 4.33 6.12 5.82
CA ARG A 39 5.64 6.70 6.15
C ARG A 39 5.58 8.22 6.21
N THR A 40 4.92 8.86 5.24
CA THR A 40 4.78 10.32 5.17
C THR A 40 3.97 10.86 6.35
N GLN A 41 2.88 10.20 6.73
CA GLN A 41 2.06 10.58 7.89
C GLN A 41 2.86 10.46 9.20
N TYR A 42 3.68 9.42 9.35
CA TYR A 42 4.47 9.20 10.57
C TYR A 42 5.69 10.11 10.69
N GLN A 43 6.33 10.49 9.57
CA GLN A 43 7.45 11.45 9.59
C GLN A 43 7.06 12.80 10.22
N GLN A 44 5.78 13.16 10.18
CA GLN A 44 5.25 14.38 10.79
C GLN A 44 5.15 14.29 12.32
N LYS A 45 5.21 13.09 12.92
CA LYS A 45 4.90 12.86 14.35
C LYS A 45 6.10 12.83 15.32
N LYS A 46 7.34 12.94 14.83
CA LYS A 46 8.64 13.13 15.54
C LYS A 46 9.01 12.20 16.73
N ASP A 47 8.10 11.76 17.59
CA ASP A 47 8.38 10.88 18.73
C ASP A 47 7.96 9.42 18.44
N ASP A 48 8.79 8.46 18.86
CA ASP A 48 8.65 6.99 18.68
C ASP A 48 8.38 6.51 17.23
N TYR A 49 8.91 7.27 16.26
CA TYR A 49 8.71 7.12 14.82
C TYR A 49 8.88 5.70 14.30
N LYS A 50 9.88 4.94 14.77
CA LYS A 50 10.18 3.60 14.22
C LYS A 50 9.20 2.52 14.68
N SER A 51 8.92 2.44 15.99
CA SER A 51 8.06 1.40 16.55
C SER A 51 6.60 1.56 16.08
N GLY A 52 6.10 2.80 16.14
CA GLY A 52 4.76 3.13 15.67
C GLY A 52 4.57 2.94 14.17
N LEU A 53 5.59 3.23 13.35
CA LEU A 53 5.53 3.04 11.90
C LEU A 53 5.42 1.56 11.53
N CYS A 54 6.25 0.69 12.11
CA CYS A 54 6.18 -0.75 11.86
C CYS A 54 4.86 -1.38 12.35
N THR A 55 4.20 -0.77 13.34
CA THR A 55 2.87 -1.23 13.81
C THR A 55 1.74 -0.83 12.87
N ALA A 56 1.91 0.27 12.14
CA ALA A 56 0.91 0.79 11.21
C ALA A 56 0.98 0.15 9.81
N LEU A 57 2.18 -0.29 9.41
CA LEU A 57 2.45 -1.10 8.22
C LEU A 57 1.99 -2.55 8.44
#